data_AF-A0A6J6X989-F1
#
_entry.id   AF-A0A6J6X989-F1
#
_cell.length_a   1.000
_cell.length_b   1.000
_cell.length_c   1.000
_cell.angle_alpha   90.00
_cell.angle_beta   90.00
_cell.angle_gamma   90.00
#
_symmetry.space_group_name_H-M   'P 1'
#
loop_
_entity.id
_entity.type
_entity.pdbx_description
1 polymer ?
#
loop_
_entity_poly.entity_id
_entity_poly.type
_entity_poly.pdbx_seq_one_letter_code
_entity_poly.pdbx_strand_id
1 'polypeptide(L)'
;MSSDDSSPLAGGGDKGTIVLHRESPRSHRPRTNHQRSVAVDAAIALSSAAALAHAASTSSHYTWWALSGEFFAFLAVAQGALAYRLYRKPMSDAALRVAVWGTVAVVAVYVVSRTVGIPYAPEIAGHGGVVRPGRSIVPGANKHVGAFDLLTLADELLLIMVLTGLMTQQLRQRTSAKLMWVGLAIWALAGISAL
;
A
#
# COMPACT_ATOMS: atom_id res chain seq x y z
N MET A 1 10.52 -86.71 21.82
CA MET A 1 10.92 -85.95 20.63
C MET A 1 11.69 -84.74 21.14
N SER A 2 13.03 -84.73 21.19
CA SER A 2 13.99 -84.67 20.07
C SER A 2 13.75 -83.38 19.25
N SER A 3 14.68 -82.46 19.03
CA SER A 3 16.12 -82.35 19.31
C SER A 3 16.54 -80.88 19.24
N ASP A 4 17.71 -80.58 19.80
CA ASP A 4 18.62 -79.50 19.40
C ASP A 4 18.61 -79.19 17.90
N ASP A 5 18.79 -77.92 17.53
CA ASP A 5 19.99 -77.58 16.75
C ASP A 5 20.42 -76.13 16.92
N SER A 6 21.68 -75.99 17.32
CA SER A 6 22.44 -74.76 17.37
C SER A 6 23.33 -74.75 16.14
N SER A 7 23.43 -73.66 15.37
CA SER A 7 24.76 -73.20 14.94
C SER A 7 24.79 -71.83 14.25
N PRO A 8 25.93 -71.13 14.36
CA PRO A 8 26.15 -69.76 13.93
C PRO A 8 26.81 -69.70 12.55
N LEU A 9 26.67 -68.57 11.84
CA LEU A 9 27.56 -68.24 10.74
C LEU A 9 28.15 -66.85 10.93
N ALA A 10 29.44 -66.88 11.19
CA ALA A 10 30.37 -65.78 11.09
C ALA A 10 30.59 -65.38 9.62
N GLY A 11 30.74 -64.09 9.39
CA GLY A 11 31.24 -63.46 8.18
C GLY A 11 31.20 -61.96 8.43
N GLY A 12 32.30 -61.27 8.67
CA GLY A 12 33.47 -61.20 7.83
C GLY A 12 33.46 -59.81 7.18
N GLY A 13 34.51 -59.02 7.36
CA GLY A 13 34.67 -57.76 6.64
C GLY A 13 35.13 -56.59 7.49
N ASP A 14 36.42 -56.64 7.84
CA ASP A 14 37.23 -55.44 8.01
C ASP A 14 36.98 -54.45 6.86
N LYS A 15 36.49 -53.26 7.21
CA LYS A 15 36.56 -52.08 6.35
C LYS A 15 37.06 -50.94 7.20
N GLY A 16 38.38 -50.80 7.22
CA GLY A 16 39.08 -49.58 7.57
C GLY A 16 38.31 -48.37 7.06
N THR A 17 37.65 -47.68 7.99
CA THR A 17 36.96 -46.44 7.71
C THR A 17 38.04 -45.39 7.61
N ILE A 18 38.52 -45.16 6.38
CA ILE A 18 39.28 -43.97 6.05
C ILE A 18 38.36 -42.79 6.37
N VAL A 19 38.60 -42.17 7.52
CA VAL A 19 38.02 -40.88 7.88
C VAL A 19 38.65 -39.87 6.94
N LEU A 20 38.07 -39.73 5.74
CA LEU A 20 38.34 -38.60 4.87
C LEU A 20 37.88 -37.37 5.64
N HIS A 21 38.88 -36.66 6.17
CA HIS A 21 38.74 -35.33 6.71
C HIS A 21 38.24 -34.44 5.56
N ARG A 22 36.92 -34.43 5.36
CA ARG A 22 36.23 -33.56 4.43
C ARG A 22 36.35 -32.18 5.03
N GLU A 23 37.41 -31.47 4.66
CA GLU A 23 37.47 -30.02 4.78
C GLU A 23 36.17 -29.50 4.19
N SER A 24 35.26 -29.10 5.09
CA SER A 24 34.00 -28.53 4.70
C SER A 24 34.35 -27.27 3.94
N PRO A 25 34.01 -27.17 2.64
CA PRO A 25 34.27 -25.96 1.89
C PRO A 25 33.61 -24.85 2.68
N ARG A 26 34.41 -23.93 3.23
CA ARG A 26 33.90 -22.74 3.89
C ARG A 26 33.07 -22.05 2.82
N SER A 27 31.75 -22.28 2.86
CA SER A 27 30.84 -21.67 1.93
C SER A 27 30.93 -20.18 2.17
N HIS A 28 31.75 -19.52 1.35
CA HIS A 28 31.71 -18.10 1.14
C HIS A 28 30.34 -17.85 0.50
N ARG A 29 29.28 -17.82 1.33
CA ARG A 29 28.01 -17.28 0.91
C ARG A 29 28.32 -15.84 0.52
N PRO A 30 28.16 -15.45 -0.75
CA PRO A 30 28.22 -14.05 -1.12
C PRO A 30 27.26 -13.34 -0.17
N ARG A 31 27.71 -12.29 0.52
CA ARG A 31 26.79 -11.39 1.21
C ARG A 31 25.88 -10.88 0.11
N THR A 32 24.69 -11.46 0.00
CA THR A 32 23.67 -10.95 -0.91
C THR A 32 23.37 -9.56 -0.39
N ASN A 33 23.89 -8.55 -1.09
CA ASN A 33 23.48 -7.18 -0.87
C ASN A 33 21.95 -7.24 -0.84
N HIS A 34 21.35 -6.80 0.27
CA HIS A 34 19.91 -6.59 0.37
C HIS A 34 19.58 -5.46 -0.61
N GLN A 35 19.60 -5.75 -1.91
CA GLN A 35 19.19 -4.81 -2.94
C GLN A 35 17.72 -4.60 -2.71
N ARG A 36 17.39 -3.38 -2.33
CA ARG A 36 16.03 -2.90 -2.23
C ARG A 36 15.37 -3.11 -3.59
N SER A 37 14.15 -3.64 -3.59
CA SER A 37 13.44 -3.87 -4.85
C SER A 37 12.99 -2.53 -5.44
N VAL A 38 12.98 -2.45 -6.77
CA VAL A 38 12.45 -1.29 -7.52
C VAL A 38 11.03 -0.93 -7.09
N ALA A 39 10.22 -1.93 -6.71
CA ALA A 39 8.87 -1.69 -6.19
C ALA A 39 8.86 -0.94 -4.84
N VAL A 40 9.81 -1.20 -3.95
CA VAL A 40 9.93 -0.45 -2.69
C VAL A 40 10.38 0.99 -2.98
N ASP A 41 11.33 1.19 -3.91
CA ASP A 41 11.76 2.54 -4.29
C ASP A 41 10.64 3.34 -4.95
N ALA A 42 9.85 2.71 -5.83
CA ALA A 42 8.66 3.31 -6.41
C ALA A 42 7.64 3.69 -5.33
N ALA A 43 7.37 2.82 -4.35
CA ALA A 43 6.46 3.12 -3.25
C ALA A 43 6.94 4.30 -2.40
N ILE A 44 8.25 4.40 -2.14
CA ILE A 44 8.84 5.54 -1.42
C ILE A 44 8.67 6.83 -2.22
N ALA A 45 8.96 6.80 -3.52
CA ALA A 45 8.85 7.96 -4.40
C ALA A 45 7.40 8.47 -4.48
N LEU A 46 6.45 7.58 -4.76
CA LEU A 46 5.02 7.90 -4.83
C LEU A 46 4.52 8.44 -3.47
N SER A 47 4.78 7.73 -2.37
CA SER A 47 4.36 8.19 -1.04
C SER A 47 4.99 9.54 -0.66
N SER A 48 6.23 9.81 -1.06
CA SER A 48 6.86 11.13 -0.88
C SER A 48 6.21 12.21 -1.75
N ALA A 49 5.87 11.90 -3.00
CA ALA A 49 5.19 12.81 -3.90
C ALA A 49 3.79 13.18 -3.38
N ALA A 50 3.01 12.19 -2.95
CA ALA A 50 1.74 12.40 -2.26
C ALA A 50 1.90 13.29 -1.01
N ALA A 51 2.91 13.03 -0.17
CA ALA A 51 3.16 13.84 1.03
C ALA A 51 3.40 15.32 0.69
N LEU A 52 4.22 15.59 -0.33
CA LEU A 52 4.49 16.95 -0.80
C LEU A 52 3.25 17.60 -1.42
N ALA A 53 2.46 16.85 -2.19
CA ALA A 53 1.24 17.38 -2.79
C ALA A 53 0.20 17.77 -1.72
N HIS A 54 0.05 16.95 -0.68
CA HIS A 54 -0.84 17.23 0.45
C HIS A 54 -0.34 18.42 1.27
N ALA A 55 0.97 18.50 1.52
CA ALA A 55 1.58 19.65 2.20
C ALA A 55 1.37 20.96 1.42
N ALA A 56 1.58 20.94 0.09
CA ALA A 56 1.37 22.11 -0.77
C ALA A 56 -0.10 22.57 -0.78
N SER A 57 -1.05 21.64 -0.64
CA SER A 57 -2.48 21.92 -0.62
C SER A 57 -2.98 22.46 0.73
N THR A 58 -2.22 22.21 1.80
CA THR A 58 -2.64 22.45 3.19
C THR A 58 -3.01 23.91 3.45
N SER A 59 -2.18 24.88 3.02
CA SER A 59 -2.44 26.30 3.28
C SER A 59 -3.72 26.80 2.60
N SER A 60 -3.94 26.39 1.34
CA SER A 60 -5.16 26.69 0.59
C SER A 60 -6.42 26.09 1.24
N HIS A 61 -6.27 24.95 1.91
CA HIS A 61 -7.39 24.30 2.60
C HIS A 61 -7.70 24.97 3.95
N TYR A 62 -6.69 25.49 4.66
CA TYR A 62 -6.91 26.28 5.87
C TYR A 62 -7.68 27.59 5.62
N THR A 63 -7.49 28.23 4.46
CA THR A 63 -8.21 29.48 4.14
C THR A 63 -9.69 29.24 3.83
N TRP A 64 -10.05 28.03 3.41
CA TRP A 64 -11.44 27.65 3.15
C TRP A 64 -12.14 27.05 4.38
N TRP A 65 -11.54 26.02 4.98
CA TRP A 65 -12.12 25.31 6.11
C TRP A 65 -11.02 24.65 6.95
N ALA A 66 -10.87 25.08 8.20
CA ALA A 66 -9.76 24.65 9.07
C ALA A 66 -9.63 23.12 9.18
N LEU A 67 -10.75 22.39 9.30
CA LEU A 67 -10.71 20.93 9.39
C LEU A 67 -10.15 20.28 8.11
N SER A 68 -10.39 20.90 6.94
CA SER A 68 -9.77 20.44 5.70
C SER A 68 -8.26 20.70 5.69
N GLY A 69 -7.80 21.84 6.20
CA GLY A 69 -6.37 22.11 6.38
C GLY A 69 -5.69 21.07 7.28
N GLU A 70 -6.30 20.77 8.42
CA GLU A 70 -5.81 19.74 9.36
C GLU A 70 -5.76 18.35 8.70
N PHE A 71 -6.79 17.99 7.93
CA PHE A 71 -6.82 16.73 7.21
C PHE A 71 -5.65 16.62 6.22
N PHE A 72 -5.41 17.64 5.40
CA PHE A 72 -4.29 17.64 4.45
C PHE A 72 -2.93 17.64 5.14
N ALA A 73 -2.78 18.36 6.26
CA ALA A 73 -1.56 18.31 7.07
C ALA A 73 -1.31 16.91 7.63
N PHE A 74 -2.36 16.27 8.15
CA PHE A 74 -2.29 14.88 8.62
C PHE A 74 -1.90 13.92 7.49
N LEU A 75 -2.49 14.05 6.30
CA LEU A 75 -2.13 13.22 5.14
C LEU A 75 -0.67 13.40 4.73
N ALA A 76 -0.18 14.63 4.71
CA ALA A 76 1.21 14.93 4.41
C ALA A 76 2.16 14.21 5.38
N VAL A 77 1.87 14.29 6.69
CA VAL A 77 2.66 13.60 7.73
C VAL A 77 2.55 12.08 7.61
N ALA A 78 1.34 11.56 7.40
CA ALA A 78 1.10 10.12 7.31
C ALA A 78 1.81 9.50 6.09
N GLN A 79 1.74 10.14 4.93
CA GLN A 79 2.46 9.71 3.72
C GLN A 79 3.97 9.88 3.87
N GLY A 80 4.45 10.97 4.46
CA GLY A 80 5.87 11.14 4.78
C GLY A 80 6.38 10.05 5.74
N ALA A 81 5.60 9.70 6.76
CA ALA A 81 5.91 8.63 7.68
C ALA A 81 5.91 7.25 7.00
N LEU A 82 5.00 6.99 6.06
CA LEU A 82 4.97 5.78 5.25
C LEU A 82 6.23 5.67 4.38
N ALA A 83 6.58 6.71 3.64
CA ALA A 83 7.81 6.79 2.84
C ALA A 83 9.05 6.54 3.70
N TYR A 84 9.15 7.20 4.86
CA TYR A 84 10.23 6.99 5.81
C TYR A 84 10.27 5.55 6.33
N ARG A 85 9.12 4.96 6.63
CA ARG A 85 9.02 3.59 7.14
C ARG A 85 9.50 2.57 6.12
N LEU A 86 9.03 2.69 4.87
CA LEU A 86 9.48 1.90 3.71
C LEU A 86 10.99 2.05 3.49
N TYR A 87 11.51 3.26 3.66
CA TYR A 87 12.94 3.52 3.55
C TYR A 87 13.76 2.86 4.66
N ARG A 88 13.24 2.75 5.89
CA ARG A 88 14.03 2.24 7.02
C ARG A 88 14.08 0.73 7.10
N LYS A 89 12.95 0.05 6.97
CA LYS A 89 12.86 -1.42 7.15
C LYS A 89 11.72 -2.00 6.33
N PRO A 90 11.79 -3.29 5.95
CA PRO A 90 10.66 -4.00 5.37
C PRO A 90 9.41 -3.86 6.26
N MET A 91 8.27 -3.58 5.63
CA MET A 91 6.99 -3.48 6.33
C MET A 91 6.37 -4.86 6.51
N SER A 92 5.74 -5.09 7.66
CA SER A 92 4.88 -6.26 7.85
C SER A 92 3.66 -6.19 6.93
N ASP A 93 3.12 -7.35 6.56
CA ASP A 93 1.88 -7.49 5.81
C ASP A 93 0.68 -6.70 6.39
N ALA A 94 0.56 -6.65 7.73
CA ALA A 94 -0.49 -5.86 8.39
C ALA A 94 -0.31 -4.36 8.13
N ALA A 95 0.92 -3.85 8.25
CA ALA A 95 1.24 -2.46 7.98
C ALA A 95 1.04 -2.08 6.50
N LEU A 96 1.40 -2.96 5.56
CA LEU A 96 1.12 -2.77 4.13
C LEU A 96 -0.40 -2.70 3.88
N ARG A 97 -1.18 -3.54 4.56
CA ARG A 97 -2.64 -3.51 4.44
C ARG A 97 -3.23 -2.21 4.96
N VAL A 98 -2.76 -1.73 6.12
CA VAL A 98 -3.17 -0.42 6.67
C VAL A 98 -2.80 0.69 5.69
N ALA A 99 -1.61 0.67 5.10
CA ALA A 99 -1.19 1.65 4.10
C ALA A 99 -2.11 1.64 2.86
N VAL A 100 -2.41 0.46 2.31
CA VAL A 100 -3.33 0.34 1.16
C VAL A 100 -4.71 0.88 1.47
N TRP A 101 -5.33 0.43 2.57
CA TRP A 101 -6.69 0.87 2.90
C TRP A 101 -6.75 2.33 3.35
N GLY A 102 -5.67 2.83 3.97
CA GLY A 102 -5.50 4.25 4.25
C GLY A 102 -5.51 5.08 2.98
N THR A 103 -4.68 4.73 1.98
CA THR A 103 -4.65 5.44 0.70
C THR A 103 -5.98 5.30 -0.06
N VAL A 104 -6.63 4.13 -0.03
CA VAL A 104 -7.98 3.94 -0.60
C VAL A 104 -8.99 4.88 0.07
N ALA A 105 -8.92 5.05 1.38
CA ALA A 105 -9.79 5.99 2.09
C ALA A 105 -9.56 7.43 1.65
N VAL A 106 -8.31 7.83 1.38
CA VAL A 106 -8.00 9.17 0.83
C VAL A 106 -8.65 9.36 -0.54
N VAL A 107 -8.47 8.39 -1.45
CA VAL A 107 -9.10 8.41 -2.77
C VAL A 107 -10.64 8.47 -2.65
N ALA A 108 -11.22 7.72 -1.71
CA ALA A 108 -12.66 7.73 -1.46
C ALA A 108 -13.15 9.11 -0.96
N VAL A 109 -12.43 9.73 -0.01
CA VAL A 109 -12.71 11.09 0.46
C VAL A 109 -12.65 12.08 -0.69
N TYR A 110 -11.62 11.98 -1.54
CA TYR A 110 -11.52 12.81 -2.75
C TYR A 110 -12.74 12.62 -3.66
N VAL A 111 -13.11 11.39 -4.00
CA VAL A 111 -14.27 11.11 -4.86
C VAL A 111 -15.54 11.68 -4.26
N VAL A 112 -15.82 11.44 -2.97
CA VAL A 112 -16.99 11.96 -2.26
C VAL A 112 -17.00 13.49 -2.28
N SER A 113 -15.86 14.14 -2.02
CA SER A 113 -15.74 15.59 -2.06
C SER A 113 -16.10 16.18 -3.43
N ARG A 114 -15.84 15.44 -4.52
CA ARG A 114 -16.09 15.88 -5.90
C ARG A 114 -17.47 15.49 -6.42
N THR A 115 -18.14 14.49 -5.83
CA THR A 115 -19.44 14.01 -6.32
C THR A 115 -20.61 14.55 -5.51
N VAL A 116 -20.62 14.30 -4.20
CA VAL A 116 -21.76 14.63 -3.32
C VAL A 116 -21.42 15.70 -2.29
N GLY A 117 -20.14 16.10 -2.20
CA GLY A 117 -19.64 17.02 -1.19
C GLY A 117 -19.28 16.31 0.12
N ILE A 118 -18.52 16.99 0.97
CA ILE A 118 -18.14 16.45 2.28
C ILE A 118 -19.24 16.81 3.30
N PRO A 119 -19.79 15.84 4.05
CA PRO A 119 -20.73 16.14 5.12
C PRO A 119 -20.13 17.13 6.12
N TYR A 120 -20.93 18.10 6.58
CA TYR A 120 -20.53 19.15 7.53
C TYR A 120 -19.50 20.17 7.00
N ALA A 121 -19.05 20.05 5.74
CA ALA A 121 -18.31 21.13 5.11
C ALA A 121 -19.23 22.33 4.86
N PRO A 122 -18.71 23.57 4.90
CA PRO A 122 -19.52 24.76 4.62
C PRO A 122 -20.24 24.66 3.27
N GLU A 123 -21.57 24.81 3.27
CA GLU A 123 -22.41 24.77 2.05
C GLU A 123 -22.20 25.99 1.14
N ILE A 124 -21.60 27.05 1.67
CA ILE A 124 -21.29 28.26 0.92
C ILE A 124 -19.91 28.05 0.31
N ALA A 125 -19.86 27.69 -0.97
CA ALA A 125 -18.65 27.87 -1.75
C ALA A 125 -18.27 29.36 -1.65
N GLY A 126 -17.00 29.70 -1.41
CA GLY A 126 -16.60 31.10 -1.13
C GLY A 126 -16.79 32.11 -2.29
N HIS A 127 -17.60 31.75 -3.29
CA HIS A 127 -18.15 32.59 -4.34
C HIS A 127 -19.66 32.89 -4.18
N GLY A 128 -20.28 32.54 -3.05
CA GLY A 128 -21.71 32.80 -2.81
C GLY A 128 -22.67 31.98 -3.69
N GLY A 129 -22.20 30.85 -4.23
CA GLY A 129 -22.98 29.97 -5.11
C GLY A 129 -23.36 28.64 -4.45
N VAL A 130 -24.41 28.00 -4.97
CA VAL A 130 -24.89 26.68 -4.56
C VAL A 130 -23.89 25.59 -4.99
N VAL A 131 -23.49 24.72 -4.07
CA VAL A 131 -22.63 23.54 -4.32
C VAL A 131 -23.31 22.62 -5.34
N ARG A 132 -22.57 22.19 -6.37
CA ARG A 132 -23.04 21.22 -7.38
C ARG A 132 -22.00 20.11 -7.56
N PRO A 133 -22.42 18.88 -7.88
CA PRO A 133 -21.52 17.79 -8.23
C PRO A 133 -20.49 18.22 -9.29
N GLY A 134 -19.23 17.87 -9.07
CA GLY A 134 -18.10 18.14 -9.98
C GLY A 134 -17.47 19.53 -9.89
N ARG A 135 -18.01 20.46 -9.09
CA ARG A 135 -17.42 21.79 -8.88
C ARG A 135 -16.55 21.85 -7.62
N SER A 136 -15.44 22.58 -7.72
CA SER A 136 -14.66 22.93 -6.52
C SER A 136 -15.50 23.84 -5.60
N ILE A 137 -15.52 23.50 -4.30
CA ILE A 137 -16.18 24.28 -3.25
C ILE A 137 -15.24 25.40 -2.74
N VAL A 138 -13.95 25.32 -3.10
CA VAL A 138 -12.94 26.31 -2.69
C VAL A 138 -13.12 27.62 -3.47
N PRO A 139 -13.20 28.78 -2.79
CA PRO A 139 -13.20 30.08 -3.46
C PRO A 139 -11.98 30.29 -4.35
N GLY A 140 -12.22 30.60 -5.63
CA GLY A 140 -11.23 30.94 -6.65
C GLY A 140 -10.74 29.74 -7.46
N ALA A 141 -11.17 28.53 -7.08
CA ALA A 141 -10.74 27.32 -7.75
C ALA A 141 -11.48 27.09 -9.06
N ASN A 142 -10.78 26.49 -10.03
CA ASN A 142 -11.35 26.13 -11.32
C ASN A 142 -12.62 25.29 -11.13
N LYS A 143 -13.64 25.57 -11.96
CA LYS A 143 -14.91 24.80 -11.98
C LYS A 143 -14.71 23.34 -12.42
N HIS A 144 -13.52 22.99 -12.90
CA HIS A 144 -13.11 21.67 -13.35
C HIS A 144 -12.08 21.05 -12.41
N VAL A 145 -11.87 19.74 -12.52
CA VAL A 145 -10.80 19.05 -11.80
C VAL A 145 -9.45 19.62 -12.26
N GLY A 146 -8.63 20.08 -11.32
CA GLY A 146 -7.32 20.63 -11.64
C GLY A 146 -6.37 19.54 -12.12
N ALA A 147 -5.41 19.89 -12.99
CA ALA A 147 -4.36 18.96 -13.38
C ALA A 147 -3.57 18.43 -12.17
N PHE A 148 -3.36 19.30 -11.17
CA PHE A 148 -2.73 18.94 -9.91
C PHE A 148 -3.53 17.85 -9.16
N ASP A 149 -4.84 18.00 -9.02
CA ASP A 149 -5.71 17.00 -8.38
C ASP A 149 -5.65 15.65 -9.10
N LEU A 150 -5.67 15.66 -10.44
CA LEU A 150 -5.58 14.43 -11.25
C LEU A 150 -4.22 13.74 -11.11
N LEU A 151 -3.13 14.50 -11.04
CA LEU A 151 -1.80 13.97 -10.82
C LEU A 151 -1.68 13.35 -9.42
N THR A 152 -2.18 14.02 -8.39
CA THR A 152 -2.21 13.48 -7.02
C THR A 152 -3.07 12.21 -6.95
N LEU A 153 -4.25 12.20 -7.59
CA LEU A 153 -5.08 11.00 -7.66
C LEU A 153 -4.36 9.84 -8.37
N ALA A 154 -3.71 10.11 -9.50
CA ALA A 154 -2.97 9.09 -10.24
C ALA A 154 -1.82 8.52 -9.39
N ASP A 155 -1.09 9.39 -8.67
CA ASP A 155 -0.04 9.02 -7.74
C ASP A 155 -0.56 8.10 -6.62
N GLU A 156 -1.68 8.44 -6.00
CA GLU A 156 -2.31 7.62 -4.96
C GLU A 156 -2.78 6.25 -5.47
N LEU A 157 -3.35 6.20 -6.67
CA LEU A 157 -3.77 4.94 -7.31
C LEU A 157 -2.57 4.04 -7.64
N LEU A 158 -1.48 4.63 -8.17
CA LEU A 158 -0.23 3.91 -8.41
C LEU A 158 0.36 3.40 -7.10
N LEU A 159 0.34 4.21 -6.03
CA LEU A 159 0.83 3.80 -4.73
C LEU A 159 0.03 2.59 -4.18
N ILE A 160 -1.30 2.61 -4.29
CA ILE A 160 -2.15 1.46 -3.92
C ILE A 160 -1.73 0.20 -4.68
N MET A 161 -1.52 0.30 -5.99
CA MET A 161 -1.12 -0.82 -6.84
C MET A 161 0.23 -1.39 -6.40
N VAL A 162 1.24 -0.54 -6.18
CA VAL A 162 2.59 -0.96 -5.78
C VAL A 162 2.57 -1.59 -4.38
N LEU A 163 1.92 -0.95 -3.40
CA LEU A 163 1.82 -1.49 -2.03
C LEU A 163 1.09 -2.84 -1.99
N THR A 164 0.06 -3.02 -2.81
CA THR A 164 -0.64 -4.30 -2.97
C THR A 164 0.28 -5.37 -3.58
N GLY A 165 1.14 -4.97 -4.53
CA GLY A 165 2.16 -5.84 -5.12
C GLY A 165 3.22 -6.33 -4.13
N LEU A 166 3.54 -5.52 -3.11
CA LEU A 166 4.50 -5.85 -2.05
C LEU A 166 3.96 -6.83 -1.00
N MET A 167 2.65 -7.09 -0.96
CA MET A 167 2.05 -8.05 -0.02
C MET A 167 2.33 -9.51 -0.40
N THR A 168 2.25 -10.41 0.58
CA THR A 168 2.21 -11.86 0.31
C THR A 168 1.06 -12.24 -0.62
N GLN A 169 1.25 -13.31 -1.41
CA GLN A 169 0.30 -13.72 -2.45
C GLN A 169 -1.14 -13.91 -1.93
N GLN A 170 -1.29 -14.53 -0.74
CA GLN A 170 -2.61 -14.75 -0.13
C GLN A 170 -3.31 -13.44 0.22
N LEU A 171 -2.57 -12.48 0.79
CA LEU A 171 -3.13 -11.19 1.16
C LEU A 171 -3.40 -10.30 -0.04
N ARG A 172 -2.50 -10.31 -1.03
CA ARG A 172 -2.69 -9.63 -2.30
C ARG A 172 -4.01 -10.04 -2.94
N GLN A 173 -4.27 -11.35 -3.07
CA GLN A 173 -5.52 -11.86 -3.63
C GLN A 173 -6.75 -11.40 -2.83
N ARG A 174 -6.71 -11.49 -1.50
CA ARG A 174 -7.82 -11.04 -0.63
C ARG A 174 -8.07 -9.54 -0.74
N THR A 175 -7.00 -8.73 -0.74
CA THR A 175 -7.09 -7.27 -0.87
C THR A 175 -7.61 -6.88 -2.25
N SER A 176 -7.06 -7.44 -3.33
CA SER A 176 -7.53 -7.19 -4.69
C SER A 176 -8.99 -7.58 -4.91
N ALA A 177 -9.42 -8.73 -4.39
CA ALA A 177 -10.83 -9.13 -4.45
C ALA A 177 -11.74 -8.12 -3.75
N LYS A 178 -11.35 -7.64 -2.56
CA LYS A 178 -12.11 -6.60 -1.84
C LYS A 178 -12.13 -5.27 -2.60
N LEU A 179 -11.01 -4.84 -3.17
CA LEU A 179 -10.95 -3.62 -3.98
C LEU A 179 -11.87 -3.72 -5.20
N MET A 180 -11.92 -4.87 -5.86
CA MET A 180 -12.83 -5.12 -6.98
C MET A 180 -14.29 -5.02 -6.54
N TRP A 181 -14.66 -5.62 -5.40
CA TRP A 181 -16.02 -5.52 -4.85
C TRP A 181 -16.39 -4.08 -4.47
N VAL A 182 -15.46 -3.33 -3.85
CA VAL A 182 -15.68 -1.92 -3.53
C VAL A 182 -15.87 -1.09 -4.81
N GLY A 183 -15.02 -1.28 -5.81
CA GLY A 183 -15.14 -0.62 -7.10
C GLY A 183 -16.47 -0.94 -7.80
N LEU A 184 -16.87 -2.21 -7.80
CA LEU A 184 -18.15 -2.66 -8.37
C LEU A 184 -19.34 -2.03 -7.63
N ALA A 185 -19.31 -1.99 -6.30
CA ALA A 185 -20.36 -1.39 -5.50
C ALA A 185 -20.49 0.13 -5.77
N ILE A 186 -19.37 0.85 -5.83
CA ILE A 186 -19.35 2.27 -6.20
C ILE A 186 -19.93 2.47 -7.60
N TRP A 187 -19.53 1.64 -8.57
CA TRP A 187 -20.02 1.73 -9.94
C TRP A 187 -21.52 1.44 -10.05
N ALA A 188 -22.01 0.42 -9.35
CA ALA A 188 -23.43 0.08 -9.32
C ALA A 188 -24.25 1.23 -8.71
N LEU A 189 -23.80 1.81 -7.58
CA LEU A 189 -24.46 2.95 -6.96
C LEU A 189 -24.48 4.18 -7.89
N ALA A 190 -23.36 4.46 -8.55
CA ALA A 190 -23.27 5.55 -9.52
C ALA A 190 -24.19 5.34 -10.73
N GLY A 191 -24.25 4.12 -11.27
CA GLY A 191 -25.13 3.76 -12.38
C GLY A 191 -26.61 3.87 -12.03
N ILE A 192 -27.01 3.45 -10.82
CA ILE A 192 -28.39 3.59 -10.34
C ILE A 192 -28.76 5.06 -10.20
N SER A 193 -27.86 5.92 -9.73
CA SER A 193 -28.13 7.36 -9.58
C SER A 193 -28.23 8.13 -10.90
N ALA A 194 -27.89 7.50 -12.03
CA ALA A 194 -27.95 8.10 -13.37
C ALA A 194 -29.21 7.70 -14.17
N LEU A 195 -30.06 6.84 -13.61
CA LEU A 195 -31.36 6.43 -14.16
C LEU A 195 -32.50 7.25 -13.52
#